data_AF-A0A5R9FT01-F1
#
_entry.id   AF-A0A5R9FT01-F1
#
_cell.length_a   1.000
_cell.length_b   1.000
_cell.length_c   1.000
_cell.angle_alpha   90.00
_cell.angle_beta   90.00
_cell.angle_gamma   90.00
#
_symmetry.space_group_name_H-M   'P 1'
#
loop_
_entity.id
_entity.type
_entity.pdbx_description
1 polymer ?
#
loop_
_entity_poly.entity_id
_entity_poly.type
_entity_poly.pdbx_seq_one_letter_code
_entity_poly.pdbx_strand_id
1 'polypeptide(L)'
;MPVPIPCRACHGGHYQPESPGSFHCGSCGSPATESTFRLQSDERLIVHAGVLQILTVPEGHQVITPDRRCHAPHLGASLTLALRLNRTHPVFRQTEDIQTAESLLAALDADERGPWVLSPAQLGVLTRAMDVRNALLPSASRRHPDFDAEIRAAHTRSRHPRAT
;
A
#
# COMPACT_ATOMS: atom_id res chain seq x y z
N MET A 1 -8.22 -9.12 -5.18
CA MET A 1 -8.08 -8.02 -6.17
C MET A 1 -9.22 -7.03 -5.95
N PRO A 2 -8.93 -5.73 -5.85
CA PRO A 2 -9.95 -4.67 -5.82
C PRO A 2 -10.92 -4.74 -7.00
N VAL A 3 -12.22 -4.51 -6.76
CA VAL A 3 -13.28 -4.54 -7.79
C VAL A 3 -13.91 -3.15 -7.94
N PRO A 4 -13.84 -2.50 -9.12
CA PRO A 4 -14.47 -1.19 -9.33
C PRO A 4 -15.98 -1.20 -9.11
N ILE A 5 -16.50 -0.14 -8.47
CA ILE A 5 -17.94 0.00 -8.25
C ILE A 5 -18.57 0.76 -9.41
N PRO A 6 -19.49 0.14 -10.20
CA PRO A 6 -20.18 0.84 -11.26
C PRO A 6 -21.18 1.85 -10.70
N CYS A 7 -21.36 2.96 -11.41
CA CYS A 7 -22.34 3.98 -11.08
C CYS A 7 -23.76 3.41 -11.15
N ARG A 8 -24.54 3.56 -10.08
CA ARG A 8 -25.93 3.08 -10.05
C ARG A 8 -26.88 3.88 -10.94
N ALA A 9 -26.50 5.10 -11.33
CA ALA A 9 -27.34 5.98 -12.14
C ALA A 9 -27.13 5.77 -13.65
N CYS A 10 -25.88 5.68 -14.11
CA CYS A 10 -25.58 5.57 -15.55
C CYS A 10 -25.05 4.20 -15.97
N HIS A 11 -24.69 3.32 -15.03
CA HIS A 11 -24.12 1.97 -15.25
C HIS A 11 -22.84 1.88 -16.10
N GLY A 12 -22.39 2.97 -16.73
CA GLY A 12 -21.18 3.02 -17.55
C GLY A 12 -20.00 3.78 -16.92
N GLY A 13 -20.24 4.53 -15.85
CA GLY A 13 -19.20 5.26 -15.12
C GLY A 13 -18.78 4.60 -13.81
N HIS A 14 -17.69 5.09 -13.22
CA HIS A 14 -17.21 4.66 -11.91
C HIS A 14 -17.14 5.85 -10.95
N TYR A 15 -17.29 5.57 -9.65
CA TYR A 15 -17.17 6.59 -8.62
C TYR A 15 -15.70 6.98 -8.39
N GLN A 16 -15.44 8.28 -8.29
CA GLN A 16 -14.14 8.88 -7.97
C GLN A 16 -14.27 9.69 -6.68
N PRO A 17 -13.21 9.80 -5.86
CA PRO A 17 -13.25 10.58 -4.63
C PRO A 17 -13.41 12.08 -4.92
N GLU A 18 -14.28 12.74 -4.17
CA GLU A 18 -14.45 14.19 -4.20
C GLU A 18 -13.91 14.83 -2.92
N SER A 19 -14.32 14.29 -1.77
CA SER A 19 -13.85 14.66 -0.44
C SER A 19 -13.87 13.42 0.46
N PRO A 20 -13.31 13.45 1.68
CA PRO A 20 -13.39 12.31 2.59
C PRO A 20 -14.83 11.81 2.75
N GLY A 21 -15.06 10.53 2.47
CA GLY A 21 -16.35 9.87 2.53
C GLY A 21 -17.37 10.23 1.44
N SER A 22 -17.00 11.06 0.46
CA SER A 22 -17.87 11.52 -0.64
C SER A 22 -17.25 11.26 -2.01
N PHE A 23 -18.10 10.86 -2.95
CA PHE A 23 -17.71 10.40 -4.27
C PHE A 23 -18.67 10.94 -5.33
N HIS A 24 -18.18 11.07 -6.56
CA HIS A 24 -19.02 11.39 -7.72
C HIS A 24 -18.72 10.43 -8.86
N CYS A 25 -19.71 10.16 -9.70
CA CYS A 25 -19.49 9.39 -10.93
C CYS A 25 -18.70 10.24 -11.93
N GLY A 26 -17.54 9.75 -12.37
CA GLY A 26 -16.71 10.45 -13.36
C GLY A 26 -17.38 10.64 -14.74
N SER A 27 -18.44 9.89 -15.04
CA SER A 27 -19.15 9.97 -16.33
C SER A 27 -20.40 10.87 -16.28
N CYS A 28 -21.23 10.75 -15.24
CA CYS A 28 -22.53 11.45 -15.17
C CYS A 28 -22.65 12.44 -14.00
N GLY A 29 -21.61 12.57 -13.16
CA GLY A 29 -21.62 13.47 -12.00
C GLY A 29 -22.51 13.05 -10.84
N SER A 30 -23.17 11.87 -10.91
CA SER A 30 -24.03 11.40 -9.83
C SER A 30 -23.26 11.27 -8.51
N PRO A 31 -23.71 11.92 -7.43
CA PRO A 31 -23.03 11.87 -6.14
C PRO A 31 -23.30 10.54 -5.42
N ALA A 32 -22.38 10.14 -4.56
CA ALA A 32 -22.50 9.03 -3.63
C ALA A 32 -21.70 9.31 -2.36
N THR A 33 -22.12 8.70 -1.26
CA THR A 33 -21.42 8.73 0.03
C THR A 33 -21.00 7.31 0.42
N GLU A 34 -20.11 7.15 1.41
CA GLU A 34 -19.78 5.81 1.94
C GLU A 34 -21.02 5.00 2.32
N SER A 35 -22.03 5.64 2.92
CA SER A 35 -23.30 5.01 3.29
C SER A 35 -24.17 4.56 2.12
N THR A 36 -23.85 4.98 0.88
CA THR A 36 -24.56 4.54 -0.33
C THR A 36 -24.26 3.08 -0.66
N PHE A 37 -23.09 2.58 -0.24
CA PHE A 37 -22.60 1.25 -0.58
C PHE A 37 -22.94 0.27 0.55
N ARG A 38 -23.57 -0.85 0.18
CA ARG A 38 -23.81 -1.95 1.12
C ARG A 38 -22.59 -2.87 1.05
N LEU A 39 -21.85 -2.97 2.14
CA LEU A 39 -20.67 -3.81 2.27
C LEU A 39 -20.99 -5.04 3.11
N GLN A 40 -20.38 -6.18 2.77
CA GLN A 40 -20.31 -7.35 3.62
C GLN A 40 -19.30 -7.14 4.77
N SER A 41 -19.32 -8.03 5.77
CA SER A 41 -18.47 -7.92 6.96
C SER A 41 -16.96 -7.90 6.64
N ASP A 42 -16.57 -8.62 5.59
CA ASP A 42 -15.22 -8.74 5.06
C ASP A 42 -14.96 -7.80 3.88
N GLU A 43 -15.84 -6.86 3.55
CA GLU A 43 -15.62 -5.91 2.47
C GLU A 43 -15.23 -4.53 3.01
N ARG A 44 -14.32 -3.85 2.30
CA ARG A 44 -13.92 -2.48 2.58
C ARG A 44 -13.96 -1.65 1.31
N LEU A 45 -14.42 -0.41 1.44
CA LEU A 45 -14.26 0.59 0.39
C LEU A 45 -12.82 1.09 0.38
N ILE A 46 -12.23 1.10 -0.79
CA ILE A 46 -10.89 1.64 -1.02
C ILE A 46 -10.90 2.51 -2.26
N VAL A 47 -10.02 3.51 -2.29
CA VAL A 47 -9.74 4.23 -3.52
C VAL A 47 -8.43 3.69 -4.08
N HIS A 48 -8.49 3.15 -5.30
CA HIS A 48 -7.32 2.64 -6.00
C HIS A 48 -7.33 3.16 -7.44
N ALA A 49 -6.18 3.68 -7.89
CA ALA A 49 -6.03 4.34 -9.18
C ALA A 49 -7.10 5.43 -9.46
N GLY A 50 -7.48 6.19 -8.43
CA GLY A 50 -8.47 7.28 -8.54
C GLY A 50 -9.93 6.81 -8.64
N VAL A 51 -10.18 5.51 -8.51
CA VAL A 51 -11.52 4.91 -8.61
C VAL A 51 -11.88 4.27 -7.26
N LEU A 52 -13.13 4.41 -6.85
CA LEU A 52 -13.69 3.70 -5.70
C LEU A 52 -13.93 2.23 -6.05
N GLN A 53 -13.39 1.34 -5.22
CA GLN A 53 -13.40 -0.09 -5.41
C GLN A 53 -13.76 -0.80 -4.11
N ILE A 54 -14.30 -2.01 -4.21
CA ILE A 54 -14.52 -2.91 -3.07
C ILE A 54 -13.31 -3.85 -2.98
N LEU A 55 -12.79 -4.03 -1.78
CA LEU A 55 -11.74 -4.98 -1.47
C LEU A 55 -12.22 -5.93 -0.36
N THR A 56 -12.07 -7.23 -0.61
CA THR A 56 -12.24 -8.26 0.43
C THR A 56 -11.04 -8.26 1.36
N VAL A 57 -11.30 -8.17 2.65
CA VAL A 57 -10.37 -8.09 3.77
C VAL A 57 -10.80 -9.12 4.81
N PRO A 58 -10.10 -10.26 4.90
CA PRO A 58 -10.43 -11.28 5.88
C PRO A 58 -10.38 -10.72 7.30
N GLU A 59 -11.13 -11.34 8.22
CA GLU A 59 -11.19 -10.87 9.61
C GLU A 59 -9.79 -10.75 10.23
N GLY A 60 -9.57 -9.67 10.99
CA GLY A 60 -8.29 -9.36 11.62
C GLY A 60 -7.19 -8.87 10.66
N HIS A 61 -7.39 -8.92 9.34
CA HIS A 61 -6.42 -8.39 8.38
C HIS A 61 -6.54 -6.87 8.27
N GLN A 62 -5.43 -6.22 7.93
CA GLN A 62 -5.37 -4.78 7.72
C GLN A 62 -5.02 -4.47 6.27
N VAL A 63 -5.64 -3.40 5.76
CA VAL A 63 -5.34 -2.88 4.42
C VAL A 63 -4.28 -1.79 4.55
N ILE A 64 -3.17 -1.95 3.84
CA ILE A 64 -2.15 -0.93 3.67
C ILE A 64 -2.34 -0.29 2.31
N THR A 65 -2.86 0.93 2.30
CA THR A 65 -2.99 1.73 1.08
C THR A 65 -1.68 2.45 0.80
N PRO A 66 -1.12 2.33 -0.42
CA PRO A 66 0.13 2.99 -0.73
C PRO A 66 0.03 4.50 -0.61
N ASP A 67 0.99 5.10 0.08
CA ASP A 67 1.14 6.55 0.19
C ASP A 67 2.63 6.96 0.12
N ARG A 68 2.93 8.21 0.49
CA ARG A 68 4.30 8.73 0.45
C ARG A 68 5.25 7.98 1.38
N ARG A 69 4.77 7.44 2.49
CA ARG A 69 5.56 6.77 3.56
C ARG A 69 5.44 5.25 3.49
N CYS A 70 4.36 4.73 2.93
CA CYS A 70 4.05 3.32 2.81
C CYS A 70 3.93 2.97 1.32
N HIS A 71 5.03 2.68 0.63
CA HIS A 71 5.01 2.22 -0.77
C HIS A 71 5.96 1.04 -0.96
N ALA A 72 5.71 0.18 -1.94
CA ALA A 72 6.42 -1.10 -2.07
C ALA A 72 7.96 -0.99 -2.02
N PRO A 73 8.62 -0.11 -2.79
CA PRO A 73 10.07 0.09 -2.68
C PRO A 73 10.54 0.43 -1.25
N HIS A 74 9.79 1.26 -0.53
CA HIS A 74 10.13 1.62 0.84
C HIS A 74 9.92 0.44 1.78
N LEU A 75 8.79 -0.25 1.69
CA LEU A 75 8.48 -1.42 2.53
C LEU A 75 9.48 -2.57 2.27
N GLY A 76 9.77 -2.86 1.00
CA GLY A 76 10.73 -3.88 0.56
C GLY A 76 12.16 -3.58 1.02
N ALA A 77 12.61 -2.32 0.94
CA ALA A 77 13.92 -1.93 1.47
C ALA A 77 14.00 -2.08 2.99
N SER A 78 12.92 -1.80 3.73
CA SER A 78 12.86 -2.03 5.18
C SER A 78 12.96 -3.52 5.52
N LEU A 79 12.21 -4.37 4.81
CA LEU A 79 12.26 -5.84 4.98
C LEU A 79 13.64 -6.40 4.63
N THR A 80 14.24 -5.95 3.53
CA THR A 80 15.59 -6.37 3.09
C THR A 80 16.63 -6.02 4.14
N LEU A 81 16.59 -4.80 4.69
CA LEU A 81 17.49 -4.38 5.75
C LEU A 81 17.32 -5.25 7.00
N ALA A 82 16.09 -5.46 7.44
CA ALA A 82 15.77 -6.28 8.61
C ALA A 82 16.27 -7.73 8.45
N LEU A 83 16.00 -8.36 7.29
CA LEU A 83 16.48 -9.71 6.96
C LEU A 83 18.01 -9.79 6.93
N ARG A 84 18.69 -8.78 6.36
CA ARG A 84 20.16 -8.73 6.33
C ARG A 84 20.75 -8.61 7.73
N LEU A 85 20.19 -7.73 8.56
CA LEU A 85 20.64 -7.55 9.95
C LEU A 85 20.39 -8.79 10.79
N ASN A 86 19.26 -9.48 10.57
CA ASN A 86 18.88 -10.69 11.28
C ASN A 86 19.94 -11.80 11.23
N ARG A 87 20.79 -11.81 10.19
CA ARG A 87 21.92 -12.75 10.05
C ARG A 87 23.03 -12.53 11.07
N THR A 88 23.10 -11.35 11.67
CA THR A 88 24.18 -10.93 12.58
C THR A 88 23.66 -10.52 13.96
N HIS A 89 22.45 -9.95 14.02
CA HIS A 89 21.78 -9.50 15.23
C HIS A 89 20.31 -9.89 15.13
N PRO A 90 19.73 -10.59 16.12
CA PRO A 90 18.35 -11.07 16.01
C PRO A 90 17.36 -9.90 15.98
N VAL A 91 16.81 -9.62 14.79
CA VAL A 91 15.69 -8.69 14.56
C VAL A 91 14.36 -9.43 14.70
N PHE A 92 14.30 -10.64 14.14
CA PHE A 92 13.18 -11.56 14.22
C PHE A 92 13.55 -12.66 15.21
N ARG A 93 12.64 -12.94 16.16
CA ARG A 93 12.88 -13.92 17.23
C ARG A 93 12.47 -15.34 16.86
N GLN A 94 11.64 -15.47 15.84
CA GLN A 94 11.03 -16.73 15.41
C GLN A 94 11.40 -17.00 13.95
N THR A 95 11.54 -18.27 13.57
CA THR A 95 11.86 -18.66 12.19
C THR A 95 10.69 -18.31 11.25
N GLU A 96 9.47 -18.41 11.76
CA GLU A 96 8.23 -18.08 11.05
C GLU A 96 8.17 -16.60 10.66
N ASP A 97 8.70 -15.71 11.50
CA ASP A 97 8.81 -14.27 11.19
C ASP A 97 9.75 -14.01 10.01
N ILE A 98 10.84 -14.78 9.89
CA ILE A 98 11.80 -14.66 8.78
C ILE A 98 11.13 -15.11 7.47
N GLN A 99 10.47 -16.27 7.49
CA GLN A 99 9.73 -16.77 6.32
C GLN A 99 8.60 -15.81 5.91
N THR A 100 7.93 -15.20 6.89
CA THR A 100 6.90 -14.18 6.66
C THR A 100 7.50 -12.93 6.02
N ALA A 101 8.67 -12.47 6.48
CA ALA A 101 9.37 -11.32 5.90
C ALA A 101 9.80 -11.57 4.45
N GLU A 102 10.34 -12.76 4.16
CA GLU A 102 10.73 -13.17 2.81
C GLU A 102 9.51 -13.27 1.87
N SER A 103 8.41 -13.86 2.37
CA SER A 103 7.16 -13.96 1.61
C SER A 103 6.56 -12.58 1.31
N LEU A 104 6.60 -11.66 2.27
CA LEU A 104 6.15 -10.28 2.08
C LEU A 104 7.02 -9.54 1.06
N LEU A 105 8.34 -9.72 1.11
CA LEU A 105 9.25 -9.10 0.16
C LEU A 105 8.92 -9.56 -1.28
N ALA A 106 8.76 -10.86 -1.49
CA ALA A 106 8.37 -11.41 -2.78
C ALA A 106 7.02 -10.89 -3.27
N ALA A 107 6.04 -10.74 -2.37
CA ALA A 107 4.73 -10.18 -2.71
C ALA A 107 4.80 -8.70 -3.13
N LEU A 108 5.60 -7.89 -2.44
CA LEU A 108 5.80 -6.47 -2.77
C LEU A 108 6.56 -6.28 -4.09
N ASP A 109 7.50 -7.16 -4.40
CA ASP A 109 8.21 -7.16 -5.69
C ASP A 109 7.28 -7.54 -6.86
N ALA A 110 6.29 -8.42 -6.60
CA ALA A 110 5.30 -8.81 -7.60
C ALA A 110 4.19 -7.77 -7.81
N ASP A 111 3.81 -7.03 -6.76
CA ASP A 111 2.79 -5.99 -6.81
C ASP A 111 3.23 -4.71 -6.08
N GLU A 112 3.86 -3.82 -6.84
CA GLU A 112 4.32 -2.53 -6.32
C GLU A 112 3.18 -1.52 -6.08
N ARG A 113 1.97 -1.78 -6.60
CA ARG A 113 0.89 -0.79 -6.69
C ARG A 113 -0.08 -0.87 -5.52
N GLY A 114 -0.24 -2.05 -4.91
CA GLY A 114 -1.17 -2.27 -3.81
C GLY A 114 -2.63 -1.94 -4.19
N PRO A 115 -3.52 -1.72 -3.20
CA PRO A 115 -3.32 -1.86 -1.76
C PRO A 115 -3.06 -3.31 -1.32
N TRP A 116 -2.29 -3.47 -0.24
CA TRP A 116 -1.92 -4.79 0.28
C TRP A 116 -2.77 -5.18 1.48
N VAL A 117 -3.32 -6.39 1.48
CA VAL A 117 -4.05 -6.96 2.61
C VAL A 117 -3.09 -7.82 3.42
N LEU A 118 -2.80 -7.40 4.65
CA LEU A 118 -1.82 -8.04 5.52
C LEU A 118 -2.50 -8.71 6.71
N SER A 119 -2.10 -9.94 7.02
CA SER A 119 -2.46 -10.61 8.26
C SER A 119 -1.81 -9.93 9.48
N PRO A 120 -2.29 -10.18 10.71
CA PRO A 120 -1.64 -9.65 11.92
C PRO A 120 -0.16 -10.01 12.04
N ALA A 121 0.22 -11.24 11.66
CA ALA A 121 1.61 -11.69 11.68
C ALA A 121 2.47 -10.91 10.66
N GLN A 122 1.96 -10.76 9.44
CA GLN A 122 2.61 -9.98 8.38
C GLN A 122 2.79 -8.52 8.79
N LEU A 123 1.76 -7.91 9.37
CA LEU A 123 1.81 -6.54 9.86
C LEU A 123 2.86 -6.37 10.97
N GLY A 124 2.92 -7.32 11.92
CA GLY A 124 3.92 -7.31 12.99
C GLY A 124 5.36 -7.38 12.46
N VAL A 125 5.62 -8.25 11.47
CA VAL A 125 6.91 -8.36 10.80
C VAL A 125 7.28 -7.08 10.06
N LEU A 126 6.34 -6.52 9.29
CA LEU A 126 6.57 -5.29 8.54
C LEU A 126 6.86 -4.10 9.46
N THR A 127 6.12 -3.99 10.56
CA THR A 127 6.28 -2.93 11.56
C THR A 127 7.67 -3.00 12.20
N ARG A 128 8.10 -4.19 12.64
CA ARG A 128 9.47 -4.41 13.16
C ARG A 128 10.53 -4.01 12.15
N ALA A 129 10.36 -4.37 10.88
CA ALA A 129 11.30 -4.01 9.83
C ALA A 129 11.39 -2.49 9.62
N MET A 130 10.25 -1.78 9.66
CA MET A 130 10.20 -0.33 9.59
C MET A 130 10.86 0.33 10.82
N ASP A 131 10.63 -0.20 12.02
CA ASP A 131 11.25 0.32 13.25
C ASP A 131 12.77 0.20 13.22
N VAL A 132 13.30 -0.94 12.78
CA VAL A 132 14.73 -1.16 12.59
C VAL A 132 15.31 -0.14 11.62
N ARG A 133 14.65 0.08 10.47
CA ARG A 133 15.08 1.09 9.51
C ARG A 133 15.06 2.50 10.12
N ASN A 134 14.01 2.84 10.85
CA ASN A 134 13.86 4.14 11.50
C ASN A 134 14.91 4.39 12.60
N ALA A 135 15.33 3.33 13.30
CA ALA A 135 16.35 3.40 14.34
C ALA A 135 17.77 3.51 13.77
N LEU A 136 18.05 2.86 12.63
CA LEU A 136 19.41 2.72 12.10
C LEU A 136 19.79 3.75 11.03
N LEU A 137 18.84 4.36 10.34
CA LEU A 137 19.16 5.40 9.37
C LEU A 137 19.35 6.75 10.10
N PRO A 138 20.55 7.37 10.03
CA PRO A 138 20.72 8.74 10.48
C PRO A 138 19.82 9.63 9.63
N SER A 139 18.96 10.36 10.31
CA SER A 139 17.86 11.12 9.75
C SER A 139 18.29 12.28 8.83
N ALA A 140 18.73 11.99 7.61
CA ALA A 140 18.70 12.97 6.52
C ALA A 140 17.26 13.21 6.07
N SER A 141 16.44 12.16 6.01
CA SER A 141 15.01 12.21 5.63
C SER A 141 14.07 12.76 6.72
N ARG A 142 14.46 12.78 8.01
CA ARG A 142 13.74 13.61 9.03
C ARG A 142 14.15 15.09 8.98
N ARG A 143 15.24 15.43 8.30
CA ARG A 143 15.72 16.82 8.10
C ARG A 143 15.34 17.40 6.73
N HIS A 144 15.17 16.56 5.70
CA HIS A 144 14.84 16.96 4.33
C HIS A 144 13.83 15.98 3.70
N PRO A 145 12.52 16.19 3.92
CA PRO A 145 11.47 15.37 3.30
C PRO A 145 11.45 15.44 1.76
N ASP A 146 12.11 16.44 1.17
CA ASP A 146 12.20 16.64 -0.28
C ASP A 146 13.25 15.73 -0.95
N PHE A 147 14.17 15.16 -0.18
CA PHE A 147 15.23 14.29 -0.71
C PHE A 147 14.66 12.97 -1.26
N ASP A 148 13.62 12.43 -0.62
CA ASP A 148 12.87 11.27 -1.12
C ASP A 148 12.04 11.61 -2.37
N ALA A 149 11.67 12.87 -2.57
CA ALA A 149 11.06 13.33 -3.81
C ALA A 149 12.10 13.42 -4.95
N GLU A 150 13.32 13.87 -4.66
CA GLU A 150 14.44 13.90 -5.63
C GLU A 150 14.91 12.52 -6.05
N ILE A 151 15.03 11.56 -5.12
CA ILE A 151 15.38 10.16 -5.44
C ILE A 151 14.31 9.54 -6.34
N ARG A 152 13.02 9.80 -6.04
CA ARG A 152 11.92 9.37 -6.92
C ARG A 152 12.01 10.02 -8.28
N ALA A 153 12.19 11.34 -8.36
CA ALA A 153 12.35 12.05 -9.63
C ALA A 153 13.57 11.57 -10.43
N ALA A 154 14.65 11.16 -9.77
CA ALA A 154 15.80 10.52 -10.40
C ALA A 154 15.43 9.14 -10.96
N HIS A 155 14.68 8.33 -10.22
CA HIS A 155 14.18 7.03 -10.71
C HIS A 155 13.17 7.16 -11.86
N THR A 156 12.28 8.15 -11.84
CA THR A 156 11.34 8.43 -12.95
C THR A 156 12.07 8.89 -14.20
N ARG A 157 13.15 9.68 -14.06
CA ARG A 157 14.02 10.07 -15.18
C ARG A 157 14.86 8.90 -15.73
N SER A 158 15.20 7.93 -14.87
CA SER A 158 15.99 6.75 -15.21
C SER A 158 15.16 5.66 -15.93
N ARG A 159 13.85 5.57 -15.68
CA ARG A 159 12.96 4.70 -16.47
C ARG A 159 12.88 5.22 -17.90
N HIS A 160 13.62 4.60 -18.81
CA HIS A 160 13.42 4.77 -20.24
C HIS A 160 11.95 4.48 -20.60
N PRO A 161 11.29 5.31 -21.41
CA PRO A 161 9.99 4.97 -21.94
C PRO A 161 10.17 3.70 -22.78
N ARG A 162 9.46 2.64 -22.40
CA ARG A 162 9.38 1.44 -23.22
C ARG A 162 8.79 1.87 -24.55
N ALA A 163 9.61 1.90 -25.60
CA ALA A 163 9.18 2.21 -26.95
C ALA A 163 8.04 1.25 -27.31
N THR A 164 6.90 1.83 -27.69
CA THR A 164 5.72 1.15 -28.25
C THR A 164 6.06 0.49 -29.57
#